data_AF-A0A7X8ZY35-F1
#
_entry.id   AF-A0A7X8ZY35-F1
#
_cell.length_a   1.000
_cell.length_b   1.000
_cell.length_c   1.000
_cell.angle_alpha   90.00
_cell.angle_beta   90.00
_cell.angle_gamma   90.00
#
_symmetry.space_group_name_H-M   'P 1'
#
loop_
_entity.id
_entity.type
_entity.pdbx_description
1 polymer ?
#
loop_
_entity_poly.entity_id
_entity_poly.type
_entity_poly.pdbx_seq_one_letter_code
_entity_poly.pdbx_strand_id
1 'polypeptide(L)' 'MTMSLEFILLLGSVLFFISMIVGKAGHKFGIPVLLLFLGVGMVFGHDGFGLNFQNIQTAQIIGT' A
#
# COMPACT_ATOMS: atom_id res chain seq x y z
N MET A 1 11.23 -11.94 -15.97
CA MET A 1 11.67 -12.15 -14.57
C MET A 1 10.47 -12.62 -13.78
N THR A 2 10.54 -13.79 -13.17
CA THR A 2 9.51 -14.27 -12.25
C THR A 2 9.63 -13.47 -10.95
N MET A 3 8.62 -12.67 -10.62
CA MET A 3 8.59 -11.93 -9.36
C MET A 3 8.57 -12.92 -8.20
N SER A 4 9.70 -13.06 -7.51
CA SER A 4 9.86 -14.05 -6.46
C SER A 4 9.02 -13.68 -5.24
N LEU A 5 8.49 -14.67 -4.53
CA LEU A 5 7.62 -14.43 -3.37
C LEU A 5 8.35 -13.63 -2.28
N GLU A 6 9.66 -13.83 -2.15
CA GLU A 6 10.52 -13.11 -1.23
C GLU A 6 10.49 -11.61 -1.53
N PHE A 7 10.52 -11.22 -2.80
CA PHE A 7 10.47 -9.81 -3.19
C PHE A 7 9.09 -9.19 -2.91
N ILE A 8 8.01 -9.92 -3.16
CA ILE A 8 6.64 -9.46 -2.86
C ILE A 8 6.46 -9.27 -1.35
N LEU A 9 6.92 -10.22 -0.54
CA LEU A 9 6.87 -10.13 0.92
C LEU A 9 7.75 -9.00 1.46
N LEU A 10 8.94 -8.80 0.88
CA LEU A 10 9.82 -7.69 1.21
C LEU A 10 9.10 -6.36 0.96
N LEU A 11 8.54 -6.18 -0.24
CA LEU A 11 7.85 -4.95 -0.60
C LEU A 11 6.63 -4.71 0.28
N GLY A 12 5.83 -5.75 0.55
CA GLY A 12 4.68 -5.68 1.43
C GLY A 12 5.05 -5.31 2.87
N SER A 13 6.11 -5.90 3.42
CA SER A 13 6.57 -5.59 4.79
C SER A 13 7.10 -4.16 4.93
N VAL A 14 7.82 -3.64 3.93
CA VAL A 14 8.25 -2.24 3.90
C VAL A 14 7.04 -1.31 3.86
N LEU A 15 6.03 -1.62 3.05
CA LEU A 15 4.81 -0.82 2.92
C LEU A 15 4.00 -0.80 4.24
N PHE A 16 3.89 -1.94 4.90
CA PHE A 16 3.30 -2.04 6.24
C PHE A 16 4.08 -1.24 7.28
N PHE A 17 5.41 -1.32 7.24
CA PHE A 17 6.27 -0.59 8.17
C PHE A 17 6.10 0.93 8.04
N ILE A 18 6.12 1.44 6.81
CA ILE A 18 5.84 2.86 6.52
C ILE A 18 4.45 3.24 7.04
N SER A 19 3.44 2.43 6.73
CA SER A 19 2.06 2.68 7.16
C SER A 19 1.92 2.75 8.69
N MET A 20 2.66 1.91 9.43
CA MET A 20 2.69 1.93 10.90
C MET A 20 3.32 3.22 11.45
N ILE A 21 4.40 3.72 10.83
CA ILE A 21 5.04 4.99 11.24
C ILE A 21 4.08 6.15 10.99
N VAL A 22 3.49 6.20 9.79
CA VAL A 22 2.56 7.28 9.41
C VAL A 22 1.29 7.23 10.27
N GLY A 23 0.77 6.05 10.61
CA GLY A 23 -0.38 5.89 11.51
C GLY A 23 -0.17 6.53 12.88
N LYS A 24 1.05 6.48 13.43
CA LYS A 24 1.40 7.17 14.69
C LYS A 24 1.39 8.70 14.56
N ALA A 25 1.72 9.22 13.38
CA ALA A 25 1.67 10.67 13.12
C ALA A 25 0.23 11.20 13.13
N GLY A 26 -0.75 10.43 12.64
CA GLY A 26 -2.16 10.84 12.64
C GLY A 26 -2.69 11.22 14.01
N HIS A 27 -2.38 10.43 15.04
CA HIS A 27 -2.77 10.73 16.42
C HIS A 27 -2.09 12.01 16.96
N LYS A 28 -0.87 12.31 16.52
CA LYS A 28 -0.13 13.50 16.97
C LYS A 28 -0.61 14.79 16.28
N PHE A 29 -1.01 14.71 15.02
CA PHE A 29 -1.38 15.88 14.20
C PHE A 29 -2.90 16.10 14.10
N GLY A 30 -3.73 15.25 14.74
CA GLY A 30 -5.18 15.35 14.67
C GLY A 30 -5.77 14.98 13.31
N ILE A 31 -4.96 14.38 12.43
CA ILE A 31 -5.36 13.95 11.10
C ILE A 31 -5.98 12.56 11.21
N PRO A 32 -7.16 12.32 10.59
CA PRO A 32 -7.73 10.99 10.50
C PRO A 32 -6.71 9.99 9.97
N VAL A 33 -6.42 8.96 10.76
CA VAL A 33 -5.48 7.88 10.38
C VAL A 33 -5.85 7.30 9.01
N LEU A 34 -7.14 7.17 8.72
CA LEU A 34 -7.63 6.70 7.43
C LEU A 34 -7.12 7.54 6.25
N LEU A 35 -7.08 8.88 6.36
CA LEU A 35 -6.58 9.76 5.30
C LEU A 35 -5.07 9.58 5.08
N LEU A 36 -4.33 9.29 6.15
CA LEU A 36 -2.91 9.01 6.04
C LEU A 36 -2.65 7.67 5.35
N PHE A 37 -3.39 6.63 5.71
CA PHE A 37 -3.32 5.34 5.01
C PHE A 37 -3.73 5.47 3.54
N LEU A 38 -4.75 6.28 3.24
CA LEU A 38 -5.14 6.60 1.86
C LEU A 38 -4.00 7.29 1.10
N GLY A 39 -3.37 8.30 1.71
CA GLY A 39 -2.22 8.98 1.12
C GLY A 39 -1.05 8.04 0.83
N VAL A 40 -0.71 7.16 1.76
CA VAL A 40 0.31 6.12 1.54
C VAL A 40 -0.10 5.20 0.38
N GLY A 41 -1.35 4.74 0.36
CA GLY A 41 -1.87 3.91 -0.73
C GLY A 41 -1.86 4.60 -2.10
N MET A 42 -2.13 5.89 -2.16
CA MET A 42 -2.07 6.68 -3.41
C MET A 42 -0.63 6.86 -3.90
N VAL A 43 0.31 7.18 -2.99
CA VAL A 43 1.73 7.30 -3.31
C VAL A 43 2.30 5.97 -3.81
N PHE A 44 1.98 4.86 -3.15
CA PHE A 44 2.45 3.54 -3.56
C PHE A 44 1.57 2.86 -4.62
N GLY A 45 0.47 3.49 -5.02
CA GLY A 45 -0.51 2.95 -5.95
C GLY A 45 -0.30 3.43 -7.38
N HIS A 46 -1.41 3.53 -8.11
CA HIS A 46 -1.42 3.94 -9.50
C HIS A 46 -0.94 5.39 -9.68
N ASP A 47 -1.43 6.28 -8.81
CA ASP A 47 -1.19 7.73 -8.93
C ASP A 47 0.23 8.15 -8.53
N GLY A 48 1.00 7.30 -7.84
CA GLY A 48 2.37 7.59 -7.46
C GLY A 48 3.39 6.73 -8.21
N PHE A 49 3.70 5.54 -7.69
CA PHE A 49 4.69 4.64 -8.32
C PHE A 49 4.20 3.95 -9.61
N GLY A 50 3.00 4.25 -10.09
CA GLY A 50 2.52 3.78 -11.40
C GLY A 50 2.10 2.31 -11.41
N LEU A 51 1.66 1.77 -10.26
CA LEU A 51 1.16 0.40 -10.23
C LEU A 51 -0.10 0.26 -11.11
N ASN A 52 -0.08 -0.68 -12.06
CA ASN A 52 -1.18 -0.90 -12.98
C ASN A 52 -2.15 -1.95 -12.42
N PHE A 53 -3.36 -1.50 -12.06
CA PHE A 53 -4.44 -2.35 -11.55
C PHE A 53 -5.44 -2.75 -12.66
N GLN A 54 -4.92 -3.17 -13.82
CA GLN A 54 -5.75 -3.45 -15.00
C GLN A 54 -6.25 -4.90 -15.09
N ASN A 55 -5.88 -5.76 -14.14
CA ASN A 55 -6.24 -7.17 -14.16
C ASN A 55 -7.46 -7.46 -13.28
N ILE A 56 -8.62 -7.62 -13.93
CA ILE A 56 -9.90 -7.87 -13.27
C ILE A 56 -9.90 -9.23 -12.56
N GLN A 57 -9.33 -10.27 -13.18
CA GLN A 57 -9.25 -11.60 -12.59
C GLN A 57 -8.42 -11.60 -11.31
N THR A 58 -7.26 -10.94 -11.31
CA THR A 58 -6.43 -10.82 -10.11
C THR A 58 -7.14 -10.02 -9.02
N ALA A 59 -7.82 -8.92 -9.37
CA ALA A 59 -8.61 -8.15 -8.41
C ALA A 59 -9.75 -8.98 -7.79
N GLN A 60 -10.44 -9.81 -8.58
CA GLN A 60 -11.49 -10.69 -8.10
C GLN A 60 -10.95 -11.76 -7.14
N ILE A 61 -9.80 -12.36 -7.44
CA ILE A 61 -9.17 -13.39 -6.59
C ILE A 61 -8.70 -12.80 -5.25
N ILE A 62 -8.21 -11.55 -5.23
CA ILE A 62 -7.73 -10.89 -4.02
C ILE A 62 -8.88 -10.29 -3.19
N GLY A 63 -9.91 -9.78 -3.86
CA GLY A 63 -11.03 -9.07 -3.23
C GLY A 63 -12.21 -9.95 -2.81
N THR A 64 -12.17 -11.25 -3.09
CA THR A 64 -13.15 -12.25 -2.60
C THR A 64 -12.58 -12.94 -1.37
#